data_AF-A0A5J4SE82-F1
#
_entry.id   AF-A0A5J4SE82-F1
#
_cell.length_a   1.000
_cell.length_b   1.000
_cell.length_c   1.000
_cell.angle_alpha   90.00
_cell.angle_beta   90.00
_cell.angle_gamma   90.00
#
_symmetry.space_group_name_H-M   'P 1'
#
loop_
_entity.id
_entity.type
_entity.pdbx_description
1 polymer ?
#
loop_
_entity_poly.entity_id
_entity_poly.type
_entity_poly.pdbx_seq_one_letter_code
_entity_poly.pdbx_strand_id
1 'polypeptide(L)'
;MPRRKKYTLSAKELSIYEMIVGELSKNPELANYDMATIEISVLKTIEPFIKNIDAVISHFEWYLVKNKKKYPCSFGRRNHQPNSIG
;
A
#
# COMPACT_ATOMS: atom_id res chain seq x y z
N MET A 1 3.84 5.57 -5.88
CA MET A 1 3.09 4.44 -5.29
C MET A 1 1.60 4.71 -5.45
N PRO A 2 0.79 3.80 -6.02
CA PRO A 2 -0.65 3.99 -6.10
C PRO A 2 -1.25 4.04 -4.68
N ARG A 3 -1.85 5.17 -4.32
CA ARG A 3 -2.51 5.31 -3.02
C ARG A 3 -3.84 4.57 -3.07
N ARG A 4 -4.03 3.56 -2.19
CA ARG A 4 -5.31 2.86 -2.07
C ARG A 4 -6.40 3.87 -1.69
N LYS A 5 -7.54 3.82 -2.39
CA LYS A 5 -8.71 4.60 -1.99
C LYS A 5 -9.24 4.01 -0.67
N LYS A 6 -9.29 4.85 0.36
CA LYS A 6 -9.89 4.56 1.67
C LYS A 6 -11.28 5.18 1.69
N TYR A 7 -12.29 4.43 2.07
CA TYR A 7 -13.59 4.98 2.41
C TYR A 7 -13.68 5.04 3.93
N THR A 8 -13.96 6.22 4.46
CA THR A 8 -14.13 6.50 5.89
C THR A 8 -15.55 6.95 6.11
N LEU A 9 -16.21 6.33 7.09
CA LEU A 9 -17.55 6.70 7.53
C LEU A 9 -17.55 6.83 9.05
N SER A 10 -18.34 7.77 9.55
CA SER A 10 -18.54 7.92 11.00
C SER A 10 -19.44 6.80 11.49
N ALA A 11 -19.02 6.07 12.52
CA ALA A 11 -19.84 4.99 13.09
C ALA A 11 -21.19 5.51 13.64
N LYS A 12 -21.24 6.79 14.06
CA LYS A 12 -22.44 7.46 14.59
C LYS A 12 -23.61 7.51 13.62
N GLU A 13 -23.33 7.51 12.33
CA GLU A 13 -24.36 7.60 11.28
C GLU A 13 -25.02 6.24 11.00
N LEU A 14 -24.51 5.17 11.60
CA LEU A 14 -25.03 3.82 11.42
C LEU A 14 -26.01 3.43 12.52
N SER A 15 -27.06 2.69 12.16
CA SER A 15 -28.02 2.11 13.10
C SER A 15 -27.41 1.12 14.10
N ILE A 16 -26.19 0.64 13.84
CA ILE A 16 -25.46 -0.31 14.69
C ILE A 16 -24.50 0.38 15.67
N TYR A 17 -24.46 1.71 15.70
CA TYR A 17 -23.53 2.47 16.55
C TYR A 17 -23.60 2.06 18.03
N GLU A 18 -24.79 1.98 18.61
CA GLU A 18 -24.97 1.63 20.02
C GLU A 18 -24.44 0.23 20.34
N MET A 19 -24.61 -0.72 19.43
CA MET A 19 -24.08 -2.07 19.57
C MET A 19 -22.55 -2.08 19.54
N ILE A 20 -21.94 -1.30 18.65
CA ILE A 20 -20.48 -1.15 18.56
C ILE A 20 -19.94 -0.54 19.85
N VAL A 21 -20.55 0.54 20.34
CA VAL A 21 -20.15 1.18 21.60
C VAL A 21 -20.28 0.18 22.76
N GLY A 22 -21.38 -0.56 22.84
CA GLY A 22 -21.59 -1.56 23.89
C GLY A 22 -20.54 -2.66 23.93
N GLU A 23 -20.07 -3.13 22.77
CA GLU A 23 -18.95 -4.10 22.70
C GLU A 23 -17.61 -3.46 23.06
N LEU A 24 -17.34 -2.25 22.58
CA LEU A 24 -16.08 -1.54 22.86
C LEU A 24 -15.96 -1.14 24.34
N SER A 25 -17.06 -0.80 25.00
CA SER A 25 -17.09 -0.45 26.42
C SER A 25 -16.76 -1.61 27.36
N LYS A 26 -16.83 -2.87 26.88
CA LYS A 26 -16.38 -4.03 27.66
C LYS A 26 -14.86 -4.11 27.77
N ASN A 27 -14.12 -3.42 26.89
CA ASN A 27 -12.66 -3.43 26.91
C ASN A 27 -12.13 -2.35 27.85
N PRO A 28 -11.42 -2.72 28.94
CA PRO A 28 -10.92 -1.77 29.92
C PRO A 28 -9.83 -0.84 29.37
N GLU A 29 -9.12 -1.25 28.33
CA GLU A 29 -8.12 -0.42 27.65
C GLU A 29 -8.72 0.79 26.93
N LEU A 30 -10.00 0.69 26.54
CA LEU A 30 -10.72 1.73 25.82
C LEU A 30 -11.50 2.66 26.76
N ALA A 31 -11.42 2.49 28.08
CA ALA A 31 -12.21 3.24 29.06
C ALA A 31 -11.96 4.76 29.05
N ASN A 32 -10.78 5.20 28.59
CA ASN A 32 -10.42 6.62 28.51
C ASN A 32 -10.56 7.22 27.09
N TYR A 33 -11.09 6.45 26.14
CA TYR A 33 -11.21 6.90 24.76
C TYR A 33 -12.61 7.45 24.46
N ASP A 34 -12.66 8.49 23.63
CA ASP A 34 -13.92 9.07 23.19
C ASP A 34 -14.56 8.21 22.09
N MET A 35 -15.56 7.43 22.49
CA MET A 35 -16.37 6.59 21.59
C MET A 35 -17.15 7.43 20.56
N ALA A 36 -17.29 8.73 20.77
CA ALA A 36 -17.94 9.63 19.83
C ALA A 36 -17.10 9.87 18.55
N THR A 37 -15.84 9.42 18.53
CA THR A 37 -14.91 9.60 17.40
C THR A 37 -14.67 8.32 16.58
N ILE A 38 -15.46 7.27 16.80
CA ILE A 38 -15.27 6.00 16.09
C ILE A 38 -15.48 6.19 14.59
N GLU A 39 -14.42 5.92 13.83
CA GLU A 39 -14.44 5.84 12.37
C GLU A 39 -14.33 4.39 11.91
N ILE A 40 -15.19 3.99 10.99
CA ILE A 40 -15.07 2.71 10.31
C ILE A 40 -14.43 2.99 8.96
N SER A 41 -13.38 2.22 8.63
CA SER A 41 -12.72 2.35 7.34
C SER A 41 -12.63 1.04 6.60
N VAL A 42 -12.98 1.09 5.32
CA VAL A 42 -12.87 -0.06 4.41
C VAL A 42 -11.82 0.27 3.36
N LEU A 43 -10.86 -0.65 3.21
CA LEU A 43 -9.87 -0.57 2.16
C LEU A 43 -10.43 -1.23 0.91
N LYS A 44 -10.35 -0.53 -0.22
CA LYS A 44 -10.66 -1.14 -1.50
C LYS A 44 -9.66 -2.28 -1.76
N THR A 45 -10.17 -3.50 -1.92
CA THR A 45 -9.40 -4.59 -2.49
C THR A 45 -9.07 -4.24 -3.94
N ILE A 46 -7.78 -4.06 -4.23
CA ILE A 46 -7.30 -3.85 -5.58
C ILE A 46 -6.76 -5.18 -6.05
N GLU A 47 -7.42 -5.78 -7.04
CA GLU A 47 -6.79 -6.87 -7.78
C GLU A 47 -5.63 -6.29 -8.59
N PRO A 48 -4.39 -6.78 -8.39
CA PRO A 48 -3.28 -6.32 -9.18
C PRO A 48 -3.51 -6.70 -10.64
N PHE A 49 -3.42 -5.72 -11.54
CA PHE A 49 -3.53 -5.96 -12.98
C PHE A 49 -2.48 -6.99 -13.46
N ILE A 50 -1.28 -6.93 -12.87
CA ILE A 50 -0.22 -7.90 -13.09
C ILE A 50 -0.33 -8.98 -12.02
N LYS A 51 -0.85 -10.14 -12.42
CA LYS A 51 -1.05 -11.30 -11.54
C LYS A 51 0.25 -12.05 -11.23
N ASN A 52 1.18 -12.09 -12.19
CA ASN A 52 2.47 -12.75 -12.06
C ASN A 52 3.57 -11.76 -12.41
N ILE A 53 4.14 -11.14 -11.37
CA ILE A 53 5.17 -10.11 -11.51
C ILE A 53 6.43 -10.70 -12.14
N ASP A 54 6.83 -11.90 -11.73
CA ASP A 54 8.07 -12.55 -12.20
C ASP A 54 7.99 -12.90 -13.68
N ALA A 55 6.85 -13.40 -14.14
CA ALA A 55 6.63 -13.70 -15.56
C ALA A 55 6.70 -12.44 -16.42
N VAL A 56 6.15 -11.32 -15.94
CA VAL A 56 6.19 -10.04 -16.64
C VAL A 56 7.60 -9.46 -16.68
N ILE A 57 8.34 -9.51 -15.56
CA ILE A 57 9.74 -9.09 -15.49
C ILE A 57 10.58 -9.90 -16.48
N SER A 58 10.46 -11.23 -16.46
CA SER A 58 11.20 -12.12 -17.36
C SER A 58 10.89 -11.84 -18.84
N HIS A 59 9.62 -11.56 -19.18
CA HIS A 59 9.23 -11.18 -20.53
C HIS A 59 9.85 -9.85 -20.96
N PHE A 60 9.89 -8.84 -20.07
CA PHE A 60 10.52 -7.56 -20.34
C PHE A 60 12.03 -7.68 -20.51
N GLU A 61 12.71 -8.45 -19.65
CA GLU A 61 14.15 -8.71 -19.77
C GLU A 61 14.49 -9.37 -21.11
N TRP A 62 13.73 -10.41 -21.50
CA TRP A 62 13.87 -11.06 -22.80
C TRP A 62 13.66 -10.08 -23.95
N TYR A 63 12.63 -9.23 -23.87
CA TYR A 63 12.32 -8.25 -24.89
C TYR A 63 13.44 -7.21 -25.04
N LEU A 64 14.03 -6.73 -23.94
CA LEU A 64 15.16 -5.80 -23.96
C LEU A 64 16.40 -6.43 -24.59
N VAL A 65 16.69 -7.69 -24.28
CA VAL A 65 17.81 -8.43 -24.89
C VAL A 65 17.60 -8.60 -26.39
N LYS A 66 16.37 -8.93 -26.82
CA LYS A 66 16.02 -9.08 -28.25
C LYS A 66 16.06 -7.77 -29.02
N ASN A 67 15.68 -6.66 -28.38
CA ASN A 67 15.55 -5.33 -29.03
C ASN A 67 16.69 -4.36 -28.71
N LYS A 68 17.84 -4.89 -28.24
CA LYS A 68 19.02 -4.13 -27.81
C LYS A 68 19.53 -3.11 -28.84
N LYS A 69 19.31 -3.37 -30.13
CA LYS A 69 19.67 -2.46 -31.24
C LYS A 69 18.72 -1.27 -31.39
N LYS A 70 17.45 -1.42 -30.98
CA LYS A 70 16.40 -0.40 -31.12
C LYS A 70 16.32 0.51 -29.90
N TYR A 71 16.67 -0.01 -28.72
CA TYR A 71 16.68 0.72 -27.46
C TYR A 71 17.99 0.46 -26.70
N PRO A 72 19.07 1.22 -26.97
CA PRO A 72 20.32 1.07 -26.25
C PRO A 72 20.11 1.49 -24.79
N CYS A 73 19.99 0.49 -23.90
CA CYS A 73 19.78 0.74 -22.48
C CYS A 73 21.07 1.25 -21.85
N SER A 74 21.18 2.56 -21.64
CA SER A 74 22.26 3.19 -20.88
C SER A 74 21.93 3.12 -19.39
N PHE A 75 22.08 1.92 -18.79
CA PHE A 75 22.06 1.81 -17.33
C PHE A 75 23.37 2.37 -16.77
N GLY A 76 23.34 3.65 -16.42
CA GLY A 76 24.44 4.35 -15.74
C GLY A 76 24.73 3.68 -14.41
N ARG A 77 25.84 2.93 -14.34
CA ARG A 77 26.44 2.52 -13.07
C ARG A 77 26.96 3.78 -12.40
N ARG A 78 26.25 4.27 -11.37
CA ARG A 78 26.85 5.21 -10.42
C ARG A 78 27.86 4.43 -9.59
N ASN A 79 29.14 4.51 -9.96
CA ASN A 79 30.24 4.04 -9.13
C ASN A 79 30.30 4.96 -7.90
N HIS A 80 29.91 4.44 -6.75
CA HIS A 80 30.20 5.10 -5.48
C HIS A 80 31.66 4.75 -5.14
N GLN A 81 32.60 5.66 -5.45
CA GLN A 81 33.94 5.60 -4.89
C GLN A 81 33.84 5.95 -3.40
N PRO A 82 34.34 5.11 -2.48
CA PRO A 82 34.52 5.52 -1.09
C PRO A 82 35.70 6.48 -1.02
N ASN A 83 35.47 7.67 -0.47
CA ASN A 83 36.49 8.70 -0.26
C ASN A 83 37.62 8.14 0.61
N SER A 84 38.84 8.18 0.08
CA SER A 84 40.07 8.06 0.85
C SER A 84 40.26 9.36 1.64
N ILE A 85 40.17 9.30 2.97
CA ILE A 85 40.52 10.40 3.87
C ILE A 85 42.04 10.33 4.05
N GLY A 86 42.73 11.39 3.62
CA GLY A 86 44.11 11.70 4.00
C GLY A 86 44.15 12.65 5.19
#